data_AF-A0A662UEV9-F1
#
_entry.id   AF-A0A662UEV9-F1
#
_cell.length_a   1.000
_cell.length_b   1.000
_cell.length_c   1.000
_cell.angle_alpha   90.00
_cell.angle_beta   90.00
_cell.angle_gamma   90.00
#
_symmetry.space_group_name_H-M   'P 1'
#
loop_
_entity.id
_entity.type
_entity.pdbx_description
1 polymer ?
#
loop_
_entity_poly.entity_id
_entity_poly.type
_entity_poly.pdbx_seq_one_letter_code
_entity_poly.pdbx_strand_id
1 'polypeptide(L)'
;PDESFAVRTTRRGRHSFTSIDVNVAVGAAIREVTGARVDLTEPDKIVYVEIVQDKAFISIVRGSEVPKKMRRCKYPMYKLFWRMRVAHEPYVGPLDAARTMGTRIGREAQTFEIGELVVTPIGPVDARQLAEFLLGLFEGIESRYGIQVKSYGRKVHKTVVKVQDMYQFVRMHANEPLIVFEPEGEPISKVADEVRSLLLNAVKRNKKINLMVGAREGVPVGIFRFADIVLDVAPSIVISTDYALASALIALTTAIHEDLAREEER
;
A
#
# COMPACT_ATOMS: atom_id res chain seq x y z
N PRO A 1 10.28 -29.12 -24.15
CA PRO A 1 10.78 -27.82 -24.69
C PRO A 1 9.95 -26.61 -24.25
N ASP A 2 8.63 -26.75 -24.07
CA ASP A 2 7.75 -25.60 -23.78
C ASP A 2 7.57 -25.25 -22.30
N GLU A 3 7.97 -26.14 -21.38
CA GLU A 3 7.92 -25.89 -19.94
C GLU A 3 9.13 -25.08 -19.45
N SER A 4 8.90 -24.33 -18.38
CA SER A 4 9.89 -23.53 -17.67
C SER A 4 10.10 -24.05 -16.25
N PHE A 5 11.29 -23.79 -15.70
CA PHE A 5 11.60 -24.20 -14.34
C PHE A 5 12.44 -23.19 -13.57
N ALA A 6 12.43 -23.32 -12.24
CA ALA A 6 13.38 -22.67 -11.34
C ALA A 6 13.96 -23.66 -10.35
N VAL A 7 15.21 -23.46 -9.96
CA VAL A 7 15.84 -24.21 -8.86
C VAL A 7 15.83 -23.35 -7.61
N ARG A 8 15.42 -23.93 -6.48
CA ARG A 8 15.43 -23.29 -5.17
C ARG A 8 16.16 -24.15 -4.16
N THR A 9 17.34 -23.69 -3.75
CA THR A 9 18.16 -24.40 -2.78
C THR A 9 18.08 -23.79 -1.39
N THR A 10 17.71 -24.62 -0.41
CA THR A 10 17.86 -24.31 1.02
C THR A 10 19.02 -25.13 1.57
N ARG A 11 19.89 -24.52 2.37
CA ARG A 11 21.07 -25.17 2.93
C ARG A 11 21.11 -25.00 4.44
N ARG A 12 21.25 -26.12 5.17
CA ARG A 12 21.41 -26.18 6.62
C ARG A 12 22.70 -26.92 6.95
N GLY A 13 23.72 -26.19 7.42
CA GLY A 13 25.05 -26.73 7.73
C GLY A 13 26.17 -25.89 7.12
N ARG A 14 27.44 -26.29 7.35
CA ARG A 14 28.63 -25.64 6.77
C ARG A 14 29.11 -26.42 5.56
N HIS A 15 29.30 -25.71 4.45
CA HIS A 15 29.67 -26.26 3.16
C HIS A 15 30.64 -25.30 2.46
N SER A 16 31.48 -25.82 1.58
CA SER A 16 32.40 -25.02 0.75
C SER A 16 31.71 -24.31 -0.42
N PHE A 17 30.43 -24.59 -0.66
CA PHE A 17 29.61 -24.03 -1.74
C PHE A 17 28.38 -23.29 -1.20
N THR A 18 27.82 -22.42 -2.04
CA THR A 18 26.63 -21.61 -1.75
C THR A 18 25.36 -22.21 -2.38
N SER A 19 24.19 -21.76 -1.93
CA SER A 19 22.91 -22.12 -2.58
C SER A 19 22.83 -21.65 -4.04
N ILE A 20 23.56 -20.58 -4.39
CA ILE A 20 23.63 -20.07 -5.77
C ILE A 20 24.42 -21.04 -6.64
N ASP A 21 25.56 -21.53 -6.16
CA ASP A 21 26.38 -22.52 -6.90
C ASP A 21 25.56 -23.78 -7.19
N VAL A 22 24.80 -24.25 -6.21
CA VAL A 22 23.89 -25.39 -6.38
C VAL A 22 22.79 -25.10 -7.40
N ASN A 23 22.13 -23.93 -7.30
CA ASN A 23 21.10 -23.54 -8.27
C ASN A 23 21.64 -23.49 -9.71
N VAL A 24 22.87 -22.98 -9.89
CA VAL A 24 23.54 -22.91 -11.20
C VAL A 24 23.86 -24.31 -11.72
N ALA A 25 24.49 -25.17 -10.91
CA ALA A 25 24.86 -26.52 -11.32
C ALA A 25 23.64 -27.38 -11.65
N VAL A 26 22.63 -27.40 -10.77
CA VAL A 26 21.38 -28.15 -10.99
C VAL A 26 20.60 -27.57 -12.17
N GLY A 27 20.56 -26.24 -12.30
CA GLY A 27 19.89 -25.56 -13.41
C GLY A 27 20.53 -25.89 -14.76
N ALA A 28 21.86 -25.91 -14.84
CA ALA A 28 22.59 -26.31 -16.04
C ALA A 28 22.27 -27.77 -16.43
N ALA A 29 22.33 -28.69 -15.46
CA ALA A 29 22.03 -30.11 -15.69
C ALA A 29 20.59 -30.34 -16.19
N ILE A 30 19.60 -29.68 -15.58
CA ILE A 30 18.20 -29.78 -16.03
C ILE A 30 18.06 -29.23 -17.44
N ARG A 31 18.65 -28.07 -17.73
CA ARG A 31 18.56 -27.41 -19.04
C ARG A 31 19.20 -28.27 -20.14
N GLU A 32 20.34 -28.88 -19.85
CA GLU A 32 21.06 -29.76 -20.78
C GLU A 32 20.21 -30.99 -21.16
N VAL A 33 19.57 -31.63 -20.18
CA VAL A 33 18.79 -32.85 -20.42
C VAL A 33 17.42 -32.56 -21.01
N THR A 34 16.75 -31.49 -20.59
CA THR A 34 15.33 -31.25 -20.91
C THR A 34 15.08 -30.19 -21.98
N GLY A 35 16.06 -29.31 -22.21
CA GLY A 35 15.88 -28.11 -23.03
C GLY A 35 14.90 -27.08 -22.46
N ALA A 36 14.40 -27.25 -21.23
CA ALA A 36 13.47 -26.33 -20.59
C ALA A 36 14.12 -24.96 -20.31
N ARG A 37 13.32 -23.89 -20.37
CA ARG A 37 13.80 -22.53 -20.08
C ARG A 37 13.82 -22.25 -18.57
N VAL A 38 14.76 -21.44 -18.12
CA VAL A 38 14.78 -20.98 -16.72
C VAL A 38 13.87 -19.76 -16.57
N ASP A 39 12.92 -19.81 -15.64
CA ASP A 39 12.08 -18.67 -15.25
C ASP A 39 12.09 -18.53 -13.72
N LEU A 40 12.76 -17.49 -13.21
CA LEU A 40 12.86 -17.25 -11.76
C LEU A 40 11.61 -16.57 -11.17
N THR A 41 10.69 -16.13 -12.02
CA THR A 41 9.50 -15.36 -11.66
C THR A 41 8.25 -16.23 -11.70
N GLU A 42 7.98 -16.87 -12.84
CA GLU A 42 6.80 -17.72 -13.07
C GLU A 42 7.10 -19.06 -13.74
N PRO A 43 7.89 -19.93 -13.08
CA PRO A 43 8.19 -21.24 -13.62
C PRO A 43 6.98 -22.17 -13.61
N ASP A 44 6.90 -23.09 -14.57
CA ASP A 44 5.92 -24.18 -14.60
C ASP A 44 6.24 -25.25 -13.54
N LYS A 45 7.53 -25.45 -13.25
CA LYS A 45 8.03 -26.39 -12.23
C LYS A 45 9.07 -25.74 -11.32
N ILE A 46 9.04 -26.05 -10.05
CA ILE A 46 10.09 -25.65 -9.10
C ILE A 46 10.80 -26.90 -8.62
N VAL A 47 12.10 -26.94 -8.83
CA VAL A 47 12.99 -27.97 -8.31
C VAL A 47 13.56 -27.46 -6.98
N TYR A 48 13.11 -28.03 -5.88
CA TYR A 48 13.67 -27.74 -4.56
C TYR A 48 14.85 -28.65 -4.30
N VAL A 49 15.94 -28.05 -3.82
CA VAL A 49 17.12 -28.77 -3.36
C VAL A 49 17.32 -28.44 -1.89
N GLU A 50 17.05 -29.39 -1.02
CA GLU A 50 17.21 -29.24 0.43
C GLU A 50 18.49 -29.95 0.86
N ILE A 51 19.50 -29.19 1.25
CA ILE A 51 20.77 -29.72 1.74
C ILE A 51 20.78 -29.63 3.26
N VAL A 52 20.82 -30.77 3.93
CA VAL A 52 20.85 -30.90 5.38
C VAL A 52 22.10 -31.67 5.76
N GLN A 53 23.07 -30.97 6.33
CA GLN A 53 24.41 -31.51 6.57
C GLN A 53 24.96 -32.15 5.29
N ASP A 54 25.39 -33.40 5.34
CA ASP A 54 25.96 -34.16 4.24
C ASP A 54 24.94 -34.75 3.24
N LYS A 55 23.64 -34.48 3.42
CA LYS A 55 22.57 -35.07 2.58
C LYS A 55 21.87 -34.02 1.73
N ALA A 56 21.59 -34.38 0.48
CA ALA A 56 20.80 -33.58 -0.45
C ALA A 56 19.49 -34.29 -0.81
N PHE A 57 18.38 -33.58 -0.71
CA PHE A 57 17.05 -34.04 -1.12
C PHE A 57 16.56 -33.18 -2.27
N ILE A 58 15.97 -33.81 -3.28
CA ILE A 58 15.44 -33.12 -4.46
C ILE A 58 13.94 -33.41 -4.55
N SER A 59 13.15 -32.38 -4.77
CA SER A 59 11.72 -32.52 -5.07
C SER A 59 11.31 -31.59 -6.20
N ILE A 60 10.27 -31.98 -6.93
CA ILE A 60 9.71 -31.20 -8.03
C ILE A 60 8.26 -30.91 -7.70
N VAL A 61 7.90 -29.63 -7.70
CA VAL A 61 6.55 -29.15 -7.40
C VAL A 61 6.06 -28.33 -8.59
N ARG A 62 4.76 -28.34 -8.89
CA ARG A 62 4.24 -27.44 -9.94
C ARG A 62 4.35 -26.00 -9.45
N GLY A 63 4.79 -25.09 -10.31
CA GLY A 63 4.87 -23.67 -9.96
C GLY A 63 3.52 -23.07 -9.56
N SER A 64 2.42 -23.62 -10.08
CA SER A 64 1.04 -23.28 -9.70
C SER A 64 0.67 -23.67 -8.26
N GLU A 65 1.33 -24.67 -7.69
CA GLU A 65 1.10 -25.15 -6.31
C GLU A 65 1.84 -24.30 -5.28
N VAL A 66 2.77 -23.44 -5.71
CA VAL A 66 3.60 -22.61 -4.82
C VAL A 66 2.96 -21.21 -4.66
N PRO A 67 2.51 -20.84 -3.45
CA PRO A 67 1.94 -19.52 -3.20
C PRO A 67 2.96 -18.42 -3.47
N LYS A 68 2.59 -17.43 -4.29
CA LYS A 68 3.41 -16.23 -4.54
C LYS A 68 2.78 -14.99 -3.92
N LYS A 69 3.65 -14.16 -3.31
CA LYS A 69 3.25 -12.87 -2.75
C LYS A 69 2.68 -11.95 -3.85
N MET A 70 3.36 -11.82 -4.98
CA MET A 70 2.89 -11.11 -6.18
C MET A 70 2.75 -12.07 -7.37
N ARG A 71 1.60 -12.02 -8.05
CA ARG A 71 1.29 -12.73 -9.30
C ARG A 71 0.87 -11.68 -10.34
N ARG A 72 0.87 -12.02 -11.64
CA ARG A 72 0.42 -11.09 -12.70
C ARG A 72 -0.97 -10.51 -12.46
N CYS A 73 -1.89 -11.33 -11.96
CA CYS A 73 -3.24 -10.91 -11.60
C CYS A 73 -3.34 -9.98 -10.37
N LYS A 74 -2.22 -9.70 -9.68
CA LYS A 74 -2.19 -8.78 -8.53
C LYS A 74 -1.65 -7.44 -8.97
N TYR A 75 -2.51 -6.42 -8.98
CA TYR A 75 -2.08 -5.07 -9.28
C TYR A 75 -1.27 -4.48 -8.11
N PRO A 76 -0.10 -3.88 -8.37
CA PRO A 76 0.68 -3.19 -7.35
C PRO A 76 0.00 -1.88 -6.91
N MET A 77 -0.89 -1.97 -5.92
CA MET A 77 -1.73 -0.84 -5.45
C MET A 77 -0.97 0.41 -5.03
N TYR A 78 0.30 0.29 -4.63
CA TYR A 78 1.14 1.45 -4.32
C TYR A 78 1.22 2.44 -5.49
N LYS A 79 1.14 1.98 -6.76
CA LYS A 79 1.09 2.85 -7.94
C LYS A 79 -0.10 3.82 -7.89
N LEU A 80 -1.27 3.33 -7.43
CA LEU A 80 -2.46 4.16 -7.24
C LEU A 80 -2.29 5.08 -6.02
N PHE A 81 -1.77 4.57 -4.90
CA PHE A 81 -1.62 5.33 -3.67
C PHE A 81 -0.64 6.52 -3.82
N TRP A 82 0.38 6.43 -4.67
CA TRP A 82 1.26 7.56 -5.01
C TRP A 82 0.51 8.75 -5.65
N ARG A 83 -0.69 8.50 -6.17
CA ARG A 83 -1.55 9.51 -6.78
C ARG A 83 -2.56 10.10 -5.79
N MET A 84 -2.60 9.59 -4.58
CA MET A 84 -3.51 10.07 -3.54
C MET A 84 -2.89 11.21 -2.74
N ARG A 85 -3.75 12.17 -2.40
CA ARG A 85 -3.52 13.29 -1.50
C ARG A 85 -4.49 13.12 -0.34
N VAL A 86 -3.98 12.83 0.85
CA VAL A 86 -4.81 12.63 2.04
C VAL A 86 -4.80 13.91 2.84
N ALA A 87 -5.92 14.62 2.86
CA ALA A 87 -6.18 15.69 3.81
C ALA A 87 -6.65 15.06 5.12
N HIS A 88 -5.90 15.32 6.19
CA HIS A 88 -6.13 14.72 7.50
C HIS A 88 -6.08 15.81 8.55
N GLU A 89 -7.12 15.91 9.34
CA GLU A 89 -7.17 16.87 10.45
C GLU A 89 -6.10 16.53 11.51
N PRO A 90 -5.33 17.51 12.02
CA PRO A 90 -4.35 17.24 13.06
C PRO A 90 -5.01 16.84 14.38
N TYR A 91 -4.41 15.87 15.07
CA TYR A 91 -4.81 15.56 16.44
C TYR A 91 -4.19 16.59 17.40
N VAL A 92 -5.01 17.49 17.93
CA VAL A 92 -4.59 18.61 18.81
C VAL A 92 -5.03 18.37 20.26
N GLY A 93 -4.12 18.26 21.23
CA GLY A 93 -4.52 17.95 22.62
C GLY A 93 -3.32 17.91 23.55
N PRO A 94 -3.32 17.08 24.60
CA PRO A 94 -2.11 16.80 25.37
C PRO A 94 -0.93 16.49 24.45
N LEU A 95 0.23 17.08 24.73
CA LEU A 95 1.39 17.05 23.83
C LEU A 95 1.88 15.63 23.52
N ASP A 96 1.88 14.77 24.54
CA ASP A 96 2.21 13.36 24.45
C ASP A 96 1.22 12.58 23.57
N ALA A 97 -0.08 12.86 23.71
CA ALA A 97 -1.12 12.26 22.89
C ALA A 97 -1.03 12.73 21.42
N ALA A 98 -0.76 14.01 21.19
CA ALA A 98 -0.56 14.58 19.86
C ALA A 98 0.62 13.91 19.14
N ARG A 99 1.78 13.81 19.80
CA ARG A 99 2.94 13.11 19.23
C ARG A 99 2.66 11.63 18.99
N THR A 100 2.04 10.94 19.95
CA THR A 100 1.71 9.51 19.81
C THR A 100 0.80 9.25 18.62
N MET A 101 -0.26 10.05 18.46
CA MET A 101 -1.19 9.93 17.35
C MET A 101 -0.51 10.26 16.02
N GLY A 102 0.30 11.32 15.98
CA GLY A 102 1.15 11.65 14.83
C GLY A 102 2.03 10.47 14.41
N THR A 103 2.71 9.82 15.35
CA THR A 103 3.54 8.64 15.04
C THR A 103 2.74 7.50 14.41
N ARG A 104 1.52 7.24 14.88
CA ARG A 104 0.66 6.19 14.32
C ARG A 104 0.21 6.51 12.90
N ILE A 105 -0.35 7.70 12.69
CA ILE A 105 -0.81 8.17 11.38
C ILE A 105 0.35 8.24 10.39
N GLY A 106 1.53 8.71 10.81
CA GLY A 106 2.72 8.79 9.96
C GLY A 106 3.18 7.40 9.51
N ARG A 107 3.19 6.41 10.42
CA ARG A 107 3.49 5.02 10.06
C ARG A 107 2.47 4.44 9.10
N GLU A 108 1.19 4.73 9.29
CA GLU A 108 0.09 4.26 8.47
C GLU A 108 0.19 4.84 7.04
N ALA A 109 0.28 6.16 6.91
CA ALA A 109 0.47 6.86 5.65
C ALA A 109 1.66 6.29 4.85
N GLN A 110 2.82 6.13 5.51
CA GLN A 110 3.99 5.55 4.87
C GLN A 110 3.84 4.05 4.57
N THR A 111 3.04 3.30 5.33
CA THR A 111 2.79 1.87 5.07
C THR A 111 2.18 1.64 3.69
N PHE A 112 1.25 2.51 3.30
CA PHE A 112 0.64 2.51 1.98
C PHE A 112 1.42 3.35 0.96
N GLU A 113 2.48 4.04 1.40
CA GLU A 113 3.31 4.94 0.58
C GLU A 113 2.46 6.01 -0.11
N ILE A 114 1.45 6.57 0.57
CA ILE A 114 0.59 7.60 -0.04
C ILE A 114 1.44 8.75 -0.58
N GLY A 115 1.03 9.34 -1.69
CA GLY A 115 1.79 10.39 -2.35
C GLY A 115 2.02 11.60 -1.44
N GLU A 116 0.93 12.12 -0.88
CA GLU A 116 0.98 13.29 0.00
C GLU A 116 0.02 13.13 1.18
N LEU A 117 0.50 13.48 2.38
CA LEU A 117 -0.30 13.70 3.58
C LEU A 117 -0.35 15.20 3.84
N VAL A 118 -1.51 15.81 3.71
CA VAL A 118 -1.75 17.22 4.00
C VAL A 118 -2.42 17.30 5.36
N VAL A 119 -1.71 17.85 6.34
CA VAL A 119 -2.26 18.14 7.67
C VAL A 119 -3.15 19.36 7.56
N THR A 120 -4.44 19.18 7.81
CA THR A 120 -5.47 20.18 7.54
C THR A 120 -6.18 20.68 8.81
N PRO A 121 -5.60 21.63 9.56
CA PRO A 121 -6.31 22.27 10.67
C PRO A 121 -7.56 23.00 10.16
N ILE A 122 -8.59 23.04 11.01
CA ILE A 122 -9.81 23.81 10.80
C ILE A 122 -9.67 25.08 11.65
N GLY A 123 -9.18 26.15 11.04
CA GLY A 123 -8.90 27.40 11.76
C GLY A 123 -7.63 27.37 12.62
N PRO A 124 -7.50 28.32 13.58
CA PRO A 124 -6.32 28.43 14.43
C PRO A 124 -6.13 27.20 15.33
N VAL A 125 -4.89 26.70 15.39
CA VAL A 125 -4.48 25.60 16.28
C VAL A 125 -3.31 26.03 17.14
N ASP A 126 -3.18 25.45 18.34
CA ASP A 126 -2.01 25.70 19.20
C ASP A 126 -0.73 25.23 18.50
N ALA A 127 0.25 26.13 18.41
CA ALA A 127 1.48 25.89 17.66
C ALA A 127 2.33 24.76 18.25
N ARG A 128 2.32 24.57 19.59
CA ARG A 128 3.08 23.51 20.25
C ARG A 128 2.42 22.16 20.02
N GLN A 129 1.10 22.09 20.11
CA GLN A 129 0.35 20.86 19.84
C GLN A 129 0.53 20.42 18.38
N LEU A 130 0.43 21.35 17.43
CA LEU A 130 0.67 21.05 16.02
C LEU A 130 2.13 20.60 15.79
N ALA A 131 3.11 21.25 16.42
CA ALA A 131 4.51 20.86 16.30
C ALA A 131 4.75 19.43 16.80
N GLU A 132 4.22 19.05 17.96
CA GLU A 132 4.35 17.68 18.49
C GLU A 132 3.68 16.64 17.59
N PHE A 133 2.50 16.96 17.06
CA PHE A 133 1.83 16.11 16.07
C PHE A 133 2.68 15.90 14.81
N LEU A 134 3.25 16.97 14.25
CA LEU A 134 4.11 16.91 13.08
C LEU A 134 5.40 16.13 13.34
N LEU A 135 6.04 16.34 14.51
CA LEU A 135 7.21 15.55 14.92
C LEU A 135 6.89 14.06 14.97
N GLY A 136 5.75 13.70 15.57
CA GLY A 136 5.25 12.33 15.56
C GLY A 136 5.06 11.79 14.15
N LEU A 137 4.39 12.54 13.26
CA LEU A 137 4.20 12.13 11.86
C LEU A 137 5.53 11.80 11.18
N PHE A 138 6.53 12.66 11.31
CA PHE A 138 7.85 12.43 10.73
C PHE A 138 8.52 11.19 11.32
N GLU A 139 8.51 11.02 12.65
CA GLU A 139 9.04 9.81 13.30
C GLU A 139 8.39 8.53 12.78
N GLY A 140 7.06 8.57 12.63
CA GLY A 140 6.31 7.45 12.11
C GLY A 140 6.67 7.10 10.66
N ILE A 141 6.74 8.11 9.81
CA ILE A 141 7.14 7.98 8.40
C ILE A 141 8.56 7.42 8.30
N GLU A 142 9.55 8.03 8.96
CA GLU A 142 10.94 7.59 8.89
C GLU A 142 11.11 6.15 9.35
N SER A 143 10.48 5.80 10.47
CA SER A 143 10.55 4.45 11.04
C SER A 143 9.99 3.41 10.06
N ARG A 144 8.83 3.68 9.44
CA ARG A 144 8.22 2.75 8.48
C ARG A 144 9.00 2.69 7.16
N TYR A 145 9.44 3.83 6.65
CA TYR A 145 10.23 3.94 5.42
C TYR A 145 11.52 3.13 5.53
N GLY A 146 12.27 3.26 6.63
CA GLY A 146 13.51 2.51 6.85
C GLY A 146 13.31 0.99 6.85
N ILE A 147 12.16 0.50 7.35
CA ILE A 147 11.80 -0.92 7.28
C ILE A 147 11.49 -1.33 5.84
N GLN A 148 10.69 -0.54 5.12
CA GLN A 148 10.30 -0.82 3.73
C GLN A 148 11.51 -0.87 2.80
N VAL A 149 12.45 0.08 2.89
CA VAL A 149 13.66 0.12 2.04
C VAL A 149 14.51 -1.13 2.20
N LYS A 150 14.60 -1.67 3.42
CA LYS A 150 15.34 -2.91 3.70
C LYS A 150 14.58 -4.16 3.25
N SER A 151 13.25 -4.11 3.25
CA SER A 151 12.38 -5.29 3.08
C SER A 151 11.88 -5.46 1.65
N TYR A 152 11.73 -4.38 0.90
CA TYR A 152 11.13 -4.38 -0.43
C TYR A 152 12.21 -4.46 -1.50
N GLY A 153 12.05 -5.39 -2.45
CA GLY A 153 12.94 -5.49 -3.63
C GLY A 153 12.67 -4.43 -4.71
N ARG A 154 12.02 -3.31 -4.35
CA ARG A 154 11.67 -2.21 -5.26
C ARG A 154 11.95 -0.86 -4.60
N LYS A 155 11.97 0.20 -5.41
CA LYS A 155 11.99 1.57 -4.90
C LYS A 155 10.75 1.83 -4.03
N VAL A 156 11.00 2.37 -2.84
CA VAL A 156 9.98 2.80 -1.89
C VAL A 156 9.72 4.28 -2.08
N HIS A 157 8.45 4.66 -2.20
CA HIS A 157 8.05 6.06 -2.22
C HIS A 157 7.87 6.54 -0.78
N LYS A 158 8.46 7.70 -0.49
CA LYS A 158 8.36 8.33 0.81
C LYS A 158 7.24 9.36 0.79
N THR A 159 6.27 9.21 1.68
CA THR A 159 5.14 10.13 1.79
C THR A 159 5.62 11.54 2.10
N VAL A 160 5.12 12.51 1.33
CA VAL A 160 5.40 13.93 1.55
C VAL A 160 4.37 14.52 2.50
N VAL A 161 4.81 15.24 3.52
CA VAL A 161 3.92 15.92 4.47
C VAL A 161 3.82 17.41 4.12
N LYS A 162 2.59 17.95 4.12
CA LYS A 162 2.29 19.38 3.94
C LYS A 162 1.34 19.85 5.04
N VAL A 163 1.21 21.16 5.22
CA VAL A 163 0.23 21.78 6.12
C VAL A 163 -0.57 22.82 5.33
N GLN A 164 -1.90 22.78 5.44
CA GLN A 164 -2.78 23.73 4.74
C GLN A 164 -4.13 23.82 5.46
N ASP A 165 -4.74 25.00 5.53
CA ASP A 165 -6.13 25.11 6.03
C ASP A 165 -7.09 24.22 5.23
N MET A 166 -8.01 23.54 5.93
CA MET A 166 -8.91 22.55 5.32
C MET A 166 -9.80 23.14 4.22
N TYR A 167 -10.39 24.32 4.44
CA TYR A 167 -11.25 24.95 3.44
C TYR A 167 -10.45 25.43 2.23
N GLN A 168 -9.21 25.89 2.45
CA GLN A 168 -8.30 26.24 1.36
C GLN A 168 -7.86 25.02 0.55
N PHE A 169 -7.65 23.87 1.20
CA PHE A 169 -7.36 22.61 0.51
C PHE A 169 -8.52 22.24 -0.43
N VAL A 170 -9.76 22.20 0.09
CA VAL A 170 -10.95 21.88 -0.71
C VAL A 170 -11.12 22.87 -1.87
N ARG A 171 -10.99 24.18 -1.60
CA ARG A 171 -11.11 25.21 -2.65
C ARG A 171 -10.05 25.07 -3.74
N MET A 172 -8.80 24.80 -3.35
CA MET A 172 -7.69 24.65 -4.30
C MET A 172 -7.85 23.41 -5.19
N HIS A 173 -8.51 22.37 -4.68
CA HIS A 173 -8.63 21.07 -5.33
C HIS A 173 -10.04 20.74 -5.82
N ALA A 174 -10.93 21.73 -5.92
CA ALA A 174 -12.33 21.55 -6.29
C ALA A 174 -12.58 20.93 -7.69
N ASN A 175 -11.57 20.90 -8.57
CA ASN A 175 -11.65 20.30 -9.91
C ASN A 175 -11.05 18.89 -9.99
N GLU A 176 -10.65 18.33 -8.86
CA GLU A 176 -10.04 17.02 -8.72
C GLU A 176 -10.96 16.12 -7.88
N PRO A 177 -10.97 14.80 -8.15
CA PRO A 177 -11.76 13.85 -7.36
C PRO A 177 -11.56 14.03 -5.86
N LEU A 178 -12.63 14.13 -5.10
CA LEU A 178 -12.64 14.25 -3.65
C LEU A 178 -13.56 13.19 -3.03
N ILE A 179 -12.98 12.31 -2.23
CA ILE A 179 -13.71 11.32 -1.42
C ILE A 179 -13.56 11.72 0.05
N VAL A 180 -14.68 11.89 0.75
CA VAL A 180 -14.72 12.17 2.18
C VAL A 180 -15.08 10.89 2.92
N PHE A 181 -14.33 10.52 3.95
CA PHE A 181 -14.62 9.36 4.80
C PHE A 181 -15.24 9.83 6.11
N GLU A 182 -16.54 9.62 6.27
CA GLU A 182 -17.31 10.03 7.44
C GLU A 182 -18.47 9.05 7.70
N PRO A 183 -18.89 8.87 8.98
CA PRO A 183 -20.00 7.96 9.33
C PRO A 183 -21.35 8.32 8.69
N GLU A 184 -21.58 9.57 8.31
CA GLU A 184 -22.78 10.02 7.59
C GLU A 184 -22.79 9.61 6.10
N GLY A 185 -21.67 9.07 5.61
CA GLY A 185 -21.50 8.64 4.23
C GLY A 185 -22.29 7.37 3.87
N GLU A 186 -22.33 7.08 2.57
CA GLU A 186 -22.92 5.84 2.09
C GLU A 186 -21.96 4.66 2.35
N PRO A 187 -22.47 3.50 2.78
CA PRO A 187 -21.64 2.30 2.93
C PRO A 187 -20.97 1.94 1.60
N ILE A 188 -19.66 1.69 1.62
CA ILE A 188 -18.91 1.41 0.37
C ILE A 188 -19.52 0.28 -0.46
N SER A 189 -20.13 -0.73 0.17
CA SER A 189 -20.77 -1.84 -0.52
C SER A 189 -21.94 -1.43 -1.42
N LYS A 190 -22.61 -0.31 -1.12
CA LYS A 190 -23.73 0.23 -1.89
C LYS A 190 -23.28 1.09 -3.07
N VAL A 191 -22.14 1.77 -2.93
CA VAL A 191 -21.62 2.74 -3.91
C VAL A 191 -20.31 2.28 -4.56
N ALA A 192 -19.98 0.99 -4.47
CA ALA A 192 -18.71 0.43 -4.96
C ALA A 192 -18.48 0.71 -6.46
N ASP A 193 -19.53 0.65 -7.26
CA ASP A 193 -19.47 0.92 -8.71
C ASP A 193 -19.17 2.38 -9.04
N GLU A 194 -19.72 3.31 -8.24
CA GLU A 194 -19.49 4.76 -8.37
C GLU A 194 -18.06 5.10 -7.96
N VAL A 195 -17.60 4.57 -6.82
CA VAL A 195 -16.21 4.68 -6.34
C VAL A 195 -15.25 4.13 -7.39
N ARG A 196 -15.50 2.92 -7.91
CA ARG A 196 -14.69 2.31 -8.97
C ARG A 196 -14.59 3.23 -10.18
N SER A 197 -15.72 3.74 -10.65
CA SER A 197 -15.79 4.62 -11.83
C SER A 197 -15.02 5.92 -11.62
N LEU A 198 -15.15 6.54 -10.44
CA LEU A 198 -14.42 7.75 -10.06
C LEU A 198 -12.90 7.50 -10.11
N LEU A 199 -12.43 6.42 -9.48
CA LEU A 199 -11.01 6.05 -9.44
C LEU A 199 -10.45 5.74 -10.83
N LEU A 200 -11.14 4.94 -11.65
CA LEU A 200 -10.71 4.63 -13.02
C LEU A 200 -10.60 5.89 -13.88
N ASN A 201 -11.60 6.78 -13.79
CA ASN A 201 -11.59 8.04 -14.53
C ASN A 201 -10.43 8.94 -14.09
N ALA A 202 -10.14 8.99 -12.79
CA ALA A 202 -8.99 9.73 -12.27
C ALA A 202 -7.67 9.18 -12.79
N VAL A 203 -7.51 7.85 -12.81
CA VAL A 203 -6.33 7.17 -13.35
C VAL A 203 -6.15 7.52 -14.83
N LYS A 204 -7.18 7.31 -15.66
CA LYS A 204 -7.17 7.57 -17.11
C LYS A 204 -6.86 9.02 -17.47
N ARG A 205 -7.39 9.99 -16.70
CA ARG A 205 -7.17 11.42 -16.92
C ARG A 205 -5.89 11.98 -16.29
N ASN A 206 -5.03 11.10 -15.76
CA ASN A 206 -3.84 11.48 -15.01
C ASN A 206 -4.10 12.46 -13.84
N LYS A 207 -5.29 12.42 -13.22
CA LYS A 207 -5.64 13.28 -12.07
C LYS A 207 -5.13 12.67 -10.76
N LYS A 208 -4.82 13.55 -9.81
CA LYS A 208 -4.65 13.21 -8.39
C LYS A 208 -6.02 12.97 -7.75
N ILE A 209 -6.04 12.16 -6.71
CA ILE A 209 -7.27 11.78 -6.00
C ILE A 209 -7.15 12.30 -4.57
N ASN A 210 -8.07 13.15 -4.16
CA ASN A 210 -8.11 13.71 -2.83
C ASN A 210 -8.96 12.83 -1.93
N LEU A 211 -8.41 12.49 -0.77
CA LEU A 211 -9.09 11.77 0.29
C LEU A 211 -9.16 12.68 1.50
N MET A 212 -10.29 12.75 2.17
CA MET A 212 -10.43 13.46 3.44
C MET A 212 -10.79 12.49 4.54
N VAL A 213 -9.99 12.51 5.60
CA VAL A 213 -10.18 11.72 6.81
C VAL A 213 -10.37 12.69 7.97
N GLY A 214 -11.55 12.66 8.58
CA GLY A 214 -11.84 13.46 9.76
C GLY A 214 -11.06 12.97 10.99
N ALA A 215 -10.84 13.88 11.94
CA ALA A 215 -10.43 13.53 13.29
C ALA A 215 -11.43 14.12 14.28
N ARG A 216 -11.64 13.49 15.45
CA ARG A 216 -12.46 13.99 16.57
C ARG A 216 -13.83 14.62 16.22
N GLU A 217 -13.86 15.86 15.77
CA GLU A 217 -15.04 16.64 15.39
C GLU A 217 -15.56 16.27 13.99
N GLY A 218 -14.74 15.60 13.18
CA GLY A 218 -15.08 15.17 11.83
C GLY A 218 -14.90 16.28 10.80
N VAL A 219 -14.98 15.92 9.52
CA VAL A 219 -14.95 16.86 8.41
C VAL A 219 -16.20 17.75 8.46
N PRO A 220 -16.05 19.10 8.45
CA PRO A 220 -17.20 20.00 8.47
C PRO A 220 -18.22 19.68 7.38
N VAL A 221 -19.49 19.51 7.75
CA VAL A 221 -20.59 19.15 6.81
C VAL A 221 -20.71 20.07 5.59
N GLY A 222 -20.27 21.33 5.73
CA GLY A 222 -20.21 22.28 4.62
C GLY A 222 -19.28 21.84 3.48
N ILE A 223 -18.29 20.99 3.76
CA ILE A 223 -17.35 20.43 2.79
C ILE A 223 -17.99 19.31 1.96
N PHE A 224 -19.01 18.62 2.48
CA PHE A 224 -19.61 17.46 1.81
C PHE A 224 -20.19 17.82 0.44
N ARG A 225 -20.67 19.06 0.26
CA ARG A 225 -21.17 19.56 -1.04
C ARG A 225 -20.11 19.62 -2.15
N PHE A 226 -18.83 19.56 -1.79
CA PHE A 226 -17.70 19.56 -2.72
C PHE A 226 -17.11 18.17 -2.91
N ALA A 227 -17.54 17.18 -2.11
CA ALA A 227 -17.13 15.80 -2.29
C ALA A 227 -17.86 15.20 -3.49
N ASP A 228 -17.15 14.42 -4.30
CA ASP A 228 -17.79 13.57 -5.30
C ASP A 228 -18.53 12.43 -4.62
N ILE A 229 -17.97 11.90 -3.53
CA ILE A 229 -18.55 10.80 -2.73
C ILE A 229 -18.22 11.01 -1.24
N VAL A 230 -19.20 10.80 -0.37
CA VAL A 230 -19.00 10.65 1.08
C VAL A 230 -19.21 9.18 1.43
N LEU A 231 -18.22 8.56 2.05
CA LEU A 231 -18.15 7.12 2.29
C LEU A 231 -18.08 6.78 3.78
N ASP A 232 -18.90 5.82 4.17
CA ASP A 232 -18.74 5.09 5.42
C ASP A 232 -18.10 3.72 5.13
N VAL A 233 -16.97 3.46 5.80
CA VAL A 233 -16.22 2.20 5.68
C VAL A 233 -16.53 1.21 6.80
N ALA A 234 -17.22 1.65 7.85
CA ALA A 234 -17.55 0.82 9.01
C ALA A 234 -18.86 1.26 9.67
N PRO A 235 -20.02 1.00 9.05
CA PRO A 235 -21.32 1.41 9.59
C PRO A 235 -21.54 0.98 11.03
N SER A 236 -22.02 1.93 11.84
CA SER A 236 -22.25 1.77 13.29
C SER A 236 -20.99 1.59 14.15
N ILE A 237 -19.80 1.82 13.60
CA ILE A 237 -18.53 1.68 14.33
C ILE A 237 -17.76 3.01 14.30
N VAL A 238 -17.47 3.54 15.48
CA VAL A 238 -16.55 4.69 15.61
C VAL A 238 -15.12 4.17 15.60
N ILE A 239 -14.48 4.20 14.43
CA ILE A 239 -13.09 3.81 14.29
C ILE A 239 -12.17 4.90 14.83
N SER A 240 -11.07 4.50 15.47
CA SER A 240 -10.03 5.44 15.86
C SER A 240 -9.37 6.01 14.62
N THR A 241 -8.98 7.29 14.69
CA THR A 241 -8.41 8.05 13.59
C THR A 241 -7.16 7.39 12.98
N ASP A 242 -6.36 6.70 13.79
CA ASP A 242 -5.17 5.93 13.36
C ASP A 242 -5.47 4.63 12.58
N TYR A 243 -6.75 4.26 12.44
CA TYR A 243 -7.20 3.18 11.55
C TYR A 243 -8.02 3.67 10.36
N ALA A 244 -8.43 4.94 10.37
CA ALA A 244 -9.36 5.47 9.39
C ALA A 244 -8.75 5.47 7.98
N LEU A 245 -7.50 5.90 7.85
CA LEU A 245 -6.81 5.93 6.55
C LEU A 245 -6.57 4.53 5.98
N ALA A 246 -6.11 3.57 6.78
CA ALA A 246 -5.89 2.20 6.35
C ALA A 246 -7.19 1.56 5.90
N SER A 247 -8.25 1.74 6.69
CA SER A 247 -9.58 1.21 6.38
C SER A 247 -10.09 1.79 5.07
N ALA A 248 -9.99 3.11 4.88
CA ALA A 248 -10.31 3.79 3.63
C ALA A 248 -9.52 3.21 2.43
N LEU A 249 -8.19 3.13 2.52
CA LEU A 249 -7.36 2.65 1.42
C LEU A 249 -7.61 1.17 1.06
N ILE A 250 -7.87 0.32 2.06
CA ILE A 250 -8.24 -1.08 1.86
C ILE A 250 -9.62 -1.20 1.20
N ALA A 251 -10.57 -0.37 1.62
CA ALA A 251 -11.91 -0.34 1.04
C ALA A 251 -11.85 0.08 -0.44
N LEU A 252 -11.11 1.15 -0.76
CA LEU A 252 -10.86 1.58 -2.14
C LEU A 252 -10.15 0.50 -2.96
N THR A 253 -9.17 -0.19 -2.37
CA THR A 253 -8.46 -1.31 -3.02
C THR A 253 -9.42 -2.40 -3.43
N THR A 254 -10.30 -2.80 -2.52
CA THR A 254 -11.30 -3.84 -2.77
C THR A 254 -12.23 -3.46 -3.93
N ALA A 255 -12.57 -2.17 -4.07
CA ALA A 255 -13.45 -1.69 -5.13
C ALA A 255 -12.80 -1.64 -6.53
N ILE A 256 -11.46 -1.52 -6.64
CA ILE A 256 -10.78 -1.14 -7.89
C ILE A 256 -9.73 -2.14 -8.39
N HIS A 257 -9.24 -3.03 -7.52
CA HIS A 257 -8.05 -3.84 -7.82
C HIS A 257 -8.20 -4.70 -9.08
N GLU A 258 -9.36 -5.34 -9.28
CA GLU A 258 -9.56 -6.23 -10.44
C GLU A 258 -9.45 -5.49 -11.77
N ASP A 259 -10.01 -4.28 -11.88
CA ASP A 259 -9.95 -3.50 -13.10
C ASP A 259 -8.53 -3.07 -13.44
N LEU A 260 -7.77 -2.61 -12.43
CA LEU A 260 -6.37 -2.23 -12.62
C LEU A 260 -5.49 -3.44 -12.96
N ALA A 261 -5.77 -4.61 -12.38
CA ALA A 261 -5.07 -5.84 -12.73
C ALA A 261 -5.33 -6.24 -14.19
N ARG A 262 -6.59 -6.15 -14.64
CA ARG A 262 -6.98 -6.44 -16.03
C ARG A 262 -6.38 -5.46 -17.04
N GLU A 263 -6.25 -4.18 -16.70
CA GLU A 263 -5.63 -3.17 -17.56
C GLU A 263 -4.11 -3.38 -17.71
N GLU A 264 -3.41 -3.83 -16.66
CA GLU A 264 -1.95 -4.10 -16.70
C GLU A 264 -1.61 -5.42 -17.44
N GLU A 265 -2.57 -6.34 -17.57
CA GLU A 265 -2.42 -7.58 -18.35
C GLU A 265 -2.60 -7.38 -19.87
N ARG A 266 -3.15 -6.24 -20.30
CA ARG A 266 -3.36 -5.88 -21.72
C ARG A 266 -2.16 -5.15 -22.30
#